data_AF-A0A7Y4X6S7-F1
#
_entry.id   AF-A0A7Y4X6S7-F1
#
_cell.length_a   1.000
_cell.length_b   1.000
_cell.length_c   1.000
_cell.angle_alpha   90.00
_cell.angle_beta   90.00
_cell.angle_gamma   90.00
#
_symmetry.space_group_name_H-M   'P 1'
#
loop_
_entity.id
_entity.type
_entity.pdbx_description
1 polymer ?
#
loop_
_entity_poly.entity_id
_entity_poly.type
_entity_poly.pdbx_seq_one_letter_code
_entity_poly.pdbx_strand_id
1 'polypeptide(L)'
;MSKRNLKLILMAVVAANSWLAVSRAAQSELPAGPGVELARAKCLNCHEADLIVAQKLARAGWVREIEKMTRWGARVSDEEKEKLADYFAAHFAPIKPVKTADNVARGQAVYEAQCLNCHGDELIKQQRLARPAWVREIEKMVRWGAAVKDDEKEALADYLFKQYGVRPLKVTR
;
A
#
# COMPACT_ATOMS: atom_id res chain seq x y z
N MET A 1 -27.43 -46.02 -54.57
CA MET A 1 -27.69 -45.12 -55.73
C MET A 1 -27.73 -43.69 -55.22
N SER A 2 -26.81 -42.87 -55.72
CA SER A 2 -26.48 -41.50 -55.29
C SER A 2 -27.36 -40.47 -55.98
N LYS A 3 -27.91 -39.49 -55.24
CA LYS A 3 -28.13 -38.11 -55.72
C LYS A 3 -27.94 -37.11 -54.57
N ARG A 4 -26.79 -36.41 -54.61
CA ARG A 4 -26.42 -35.25 -53.79
C ARG A 4 -27.25 -34.03 -54.23
N ASN A 5 -27.95 -33.38 -53.30
CA ASN A 5 -28.60 -32.09 -53.54
C ASN A 5 -27.62 -30.95 -53.27
N LEU A 6 -27.06 -30.42 -54.34
CA LEU A 6 -26.20 -29.24 -54.37
C LEU A 6 -27.08 -27.98 -54.38
N LYS A 7 -27.35 -27.38 -53.21
CA LYS A 7 -27.80 -25.99 -53.13
C LYS A 7 -26.61 -25.14 -52.67
N LEU A 8 -25.92 -24.58 -53.66
CA LEU A 8 -24.80 -23.67 -53.49
C LEU A 8 -25.30 -22.23 -53.39
N ILE A 9 -24.82 -21.56 -52.33
CA ILE A 9 -24.39 -20.16 -52.28
C ILE A 9 -25.51 -19.10 -52.24
N LEU A 10 -25.79 -18.63 -51.01
CA LEU A 10 -26.05 -17.22 -50.77
C LEU A 10 -24.93 -16.72 -49.84
N MET A 11 -24.06 -15.84 -50.36
CA MET A 11 -23.06 -15.14 -49.56
C MET A 11 -23.77 -14.25 -48.54
N ALA A 12 -23.66 -14.56 -47.25
CA ALA A 12 -23.99 -13.64 -46.17
C ALA A 12 -22.78 -12.74 -45.91
N VAL A 13 -22.91 -11.45 -46.25
CA VAL A 13 -22.02 -10.39 -45.79
C VAL A 13 -22.21 -10.24 -44.28
N VAL A 14 -21.28 -10.76 -43.49
CA VAL A 14 -21.25 -10.52 -42.04
C VAL A 14 -20.57 -9.18 -41.82
N ALA A 15 -21.37 -8.16 -41.51
CA ALA A 15 -20.89 -6.90 -40.98
C ALA A 15 -20.25 -7.16 -39.60
N ALA A 16 -18.92 -7.11 -39.53
CA ALA A 16 -18.18 -7.12 -38.27
C ALA A 16 -18.34 -5.75 -37.60
N ASN A 17 -19.33 -5.62 -36.73
CA ASN A 17 -19.46 -4.50 -35.81
C ASN A 17 -19.38 -5.01 -34.38
N SER A 18 -18.68 -4.21 -33.56
CA SER A 18 -18.39 -4.43 -32.13
C SER A 18 -17.27 -5.47 -31.95
N TRP A 19 -16.27 -5.31 -31.09
CA TRP A 19 -16.35 -4.93 -29.68
C TRP A 19 -15.17 -3.98 -29.35
N LEU A 20 -15.47 -2.73 -29.00
CA LEU A 20 -14.54 -1.91 -28.21
C LEU A 20 -14.89 -2.17 -26.75
N ALA A 21 -14.18 -3.08 -26.09
CA ALA A 21 -14.19 -3.17 -24.65
C ALA A 21 -13.49 -1.91 -24.11
N VAL A 22 -14.26 -0.92 -23.70
CA VAL A 22 -13.74 0.18 -22.88
C VAL A 22 -13.38 -0.42 -21.53
N SER A 23 -12.09 -0.63 -21.30
CA SER A 23 -11.58 -0.92 -19.96
C SER A 23 -11.92 0.26 -19.06
N ARG A 24 -12.92 0.10 -18.20
CA ARG A 24 -13.14 1.05 -17.11
C ARG A 24 -11.97 0.87 -16.15
N ALA A 25 -11.03 1.82 -16.15
CA ALA A 25 -10.00 1.90 -15.12
C ALA A 25 -10.69 1.76 -13.76
N ALA A 26 -10.18 0.88 -12.90
CA ALA A 26 -10.71 0.65 -11.58
C ALA A 26 -10.70 1.99 -10.83
N GLN A 27 -11.85 2.66 -10.78
CA GLN A 27 -12.05 3.86 -10.00
C GLN A 27 -11.95 3.42 -8.54
N SER A 28 -10.99 3.96 -7.77
CA SER A 28 -10.76 3.45 -6.41
C SER A 28 -12.04 3.63 -5.61
N GLU A 29 -12.69 2.52 -5.24
CA GLU A 29 -13.94 2.59 -4.50
C GLU A 29 -13.67 2.71 -3.01
N LEU A 30 -14.53 3.48 -2.32
CA LEU A 30 -14.54 3.51 -0.86
C LEU A 30 -14.93 2.12 -0.33
N PRO A 31 -14.15 1.52 0.60
CA PRO A 31 -14.42 0.19 1.14
C PRO A 31 -15.81 0.07 1.75
N ALA A 32 -16.48 -1.06 1.55
CA ALA A 32 -17.76 -1.32 2.21
C ALA A 32 -17.61 -1.30 3.74
N GLY A 33 -18.56 -0.68 4.44
CA GLY A 33 -18.57 -0.62 5.91
C GLY A 33 -19.54 0.44 6.46
N PRO A 34 -19.78 0.45 7.79
CA PRO A 34 -20.60 1.46 8.43
C PRO A 34 -20.07 2.88 8.14
N GLY A 35 -20.85 3.71 7.46
CA GLY A 35 -20.46 5.07 7.09
C GLY A 35 -20.04 5.26 5.62
N VAL A 36 -19.90 4.18 4.83
CA VAL A 36 -19.52 4.29 3.41
C VAL A 36 -20.55 5.10 2.59
N GLU A 37 -21.85 4.87 2.80
CA GLU A 37 -22.90 5.58 2.06
C GLU A 37 -22.94 7.07 2.43
N LEU A 38 -22.66 7.39 3.70
CA LEU A 38 -22.51 8.77 4.15
C LEU A 38 -21.30 9.44 3.49
N ALA A 39 -20.16 8.73 3.40
CA ALA A 39 -18.96 9.23 2.72
C ALA A 39 -19.19 9.45 1.22
N ARG A 40 -19.86 8.50 0.54
CA ARG A 40 -20.27 8.63 -0.86
C ARG A 40 -21.17 9.85 -1.05
N ALA A 41 -22.20 10.00 -0.23
CA ALA A 41 -23.17 11.08 -0.33
C ALA A 41 -22.61 12.47 0.01
N LYS A 42 -21.61 12.59 0.88
CA LYS A 42 -21.09 13.89 1.34
C LYS A 42 -19.82 14.34 0.63
N CYS A 43 -18.92 13.41 0.31
CA CYS A 43 -17.57 13.75 -0.13
C CYS A 43 -17.40 13.64 -1.65
N LEU A 44 -18.13 12.74 -2.31
CA LEU A 44 -17.93 12.46 -3.74
C LEU A 44 -18.66 13.44 -4.69
N ASN A 45 -19.29 14.48 -4.14
CA ASN A 45 -19.93 15.53 -4.93
C ASN A 45 -18.92 16.53 -5.52
N CYS A 46 -17.72 16.63 -4.94
CA CYS A 46 -16.72 17.64 -5.31
C CYS A 46 -15.37 17.07 -5.68
N HIS A 47 -15.03 15.86 -5.20
CA HIS A 47 -13.76 15.21 -5.51
C HIS A 47 -13.91 13.69 -5.54
N GLU A 48 -13.00 13.01 -6.22
CA GLU A 48 -12.98 11.56 -6.30
C GLU A 48 -12.55 10.92 -4.98
N ALA A 49 -12.88 9.62 -4.85
CA ALA A 49 -12.51 8.82 -3.68
C ALA A 49 -10.99 8.64 -3.55
N ASP A 50 -10.23 8.76 -4.64
CA ASP A 50 -8.77 8.65 -4.68
C ASP A 50 -8.09 9.63 -3.69
N LEU A 51 -8.61 10.86 -3.56
CA LEU A 51 -8.06 11.84 -2.62
C LEU A 51 -8.23 11.40 -1.17
N ILE A 52 -9.33 10.71 -0.85
CA ILE A 52 -9.61 10.14 0.47
C ILE A 52 -8.71 8.92 0.69
N VAL A 53 -8.69 7.99 -0.26
CA VAL A 53 -7.95 6.73 -0.20
C VAL A 53 -6.43 6.96 -0.05
N ALA A 54 -5.91 8.03 -0.64
CA ALA A 54 -4.52 8.43 -0.53
C ALA A 54 -4.12 8.84 0.90
N GLN A 55 -5.07 9.30 1.73
CA GLN A 55 -4.76 9.70 3.10
C GLN A 55 -4.56 8.49 4.01
N LYS A 56 -3.68 8.66 5.00
CA LYS A 56 -3.37 7.66 6.04
C LYS A 56 -3.31 8.40 7.37
N LEU A 57 -4.48 8.72 7.91
CA LEU A 57 -4.63 9.61 9.06
C LEU A 57 -5.29 8.89 10.24
N ALA A 58 -4.87 9.24 11.45
CA ALA A 58 -5.61 8.85 12.65
C ALA A 58 -6.94 9.61 12.70
N ARG A 59 -7.90 9.13 13.51
CA ARG A 59 -9.23 9.75 13.70
C ARG A 59 -9.17 11.27 13.88
N ALA A 60 -8.31 11.77 14.75
CA ALA A 60 -8.15 13.20 14.97
C ALA A 60 -7.67 13.96 13.73
N GLY A 61 -6.88 13.32 12.86
CA GLY A 61 -6.49 13.87 11.56
C GLY A 61 -7.68 13.92 10.59
N TRP A 62 -8.50 12.87 10.56
CA TRP A 62 -9.71 12.82 9.75
C TRP A 62 -10.74 13.88 10.16
N VAL A 63 -10.94 14.11 11.46
CA VAL A 63 -11.79 15.22 11.95
C VAL A 63 -11.31 16.56 11.37
N ARG A 64 -10.01 16.86 11.46
CA ARG A 64 -9.46 18.12 10.92
C ARG A 64 -9.63 18.25 9.42
N GLU A 65 -9.52 17.15 8.68
CA GLU A 65 -9.69 17.14 7.23
C GLU A 65 -11.15 17.37 6.83
N ILE A 66 -12.10 16.73 7.52
CA ILE A 66 -13.54 16.96 7.31
C ILE A 66 -13.90 18.41 7.66
N GLU A 67 -13.39 18.96 8.76
CA GLU A 67 -13.61 20.38 9.12
C GLU A 67 -13.04 21.33 8.07
N LYS A 68 -11.90 20.98 7.46
CA LYS A 68 -11.34 21.73 6.34
C LYS A 68 -12.29 21.71 5.14
N MET A 69 -12.86 20.55 4.81
CA MET A 69 -13.86 20.45 3.74
C MET A 69 -15.12 21.25 4.06
N THR A 70 -15.59 21.23 5.30
CA THR A 70 -16.73 22.05 5.74
C THR A 70 -16.44 23.54 5.57
N ARG A 71 -15.25 24.01 5.94
CA ARG A 71 -14.82 25.39 5.67
C ARG A 71 -14.71 25.73 4.18
N TRP A 72 -14.50 24.73 3.33
CA TRP A 72 -14.48 24.87 1.87
C TRP A 72 -15.85 24.68 1.21
N GLY A 73 -16.91 24.50 2.01
CA GLY A 73 -18.30 24.49 1.54
C GLY A 73 -18.98 23.12 1.59
N ALA A 74 -18.33 22.06 2.08
CA ALA A 74 -18.99 20.79 2.31
C ALA A 74 -20.07 20.92 3.39
N ARG A 75 -21.24 20.30 3.17
CA ARG A 75 -22.36 20.33 4.11
C ARG A 75 -22.40 19.05 4.95
N VAL A 76 -21.64 19.06 6.03
CA VAL A 76 -21.50 17.93 6.97
C VAL A 76 -21.86 18.42 8.38
N SER A 77 -22.84 17.79 9.03
CA SER A 77 -23.18 18.10 10.44
C SER A 77 -22.10 17.55 11.40
N ASP A 78 -22.13 17.98 12.66
CA ASP A 78 -21.17 17.46 13.64
C ASP A 78 -21.35 15.95 13.89
N GLU A 79 -22.59 15.45 13.91
CA GLU A 79 -22.86 14.01 14.05
C GLU A 79 -22.39 13.21 12.82
N GLU A 80 -22.56 13.77 11.61
CA GLU A 80 -22.07 13.17 10.38
C GLU A 80 -20.54 13.15 10.34
N LYS A 81 -19.89 14.24 10.81
CA LYS A 81 -18.44 14.36 10.92
C LYS A 81 -17.85 13.26 11.80
N GLU A 82 -18.43 13.01 12.97
CA GLU A 82 -17.94 11.95 13.86
C GLU A 82 -18.05 10.56 13.20
N LYS A 83 -19.17 10.27 12.55
CA LYS A 83 -19.38 9.00 11.82
C LYS A 83 -18.40 8.83 10.65
N LEU A 84 -18.15 9.91 9.90
CA LEU A 84 -17.18 9.92 8.79
C LEU A 84 -15.76 9.74 9.32
N ALA A 85 -15.40 10.40 10.42
CA ALA A 85 -14.08 10.27 11.03
C ALA A 85 -13.83 8.85 11.55
N ASP A 86 -14.83 8.20 12.12
CA ASP A 86 -14.75 6.80 12.55
C ASP A 86 -14.57 5.86 11.37
N TYR A 87 -15.37 6.02 10.31
CA TYR A 87 -15.25 5.23 9.08
C TYR A 87 -13.87 5.39 8.44
N PHE A 88 -13.42 6.63 8.22
CA PHE A 88 -12.12 6.86 7.60
C PHE A 88 -10.95 6.39 8.48
N ALA A 89 -11.04 6.52 9.80
CA ALA A 89 -10.02 5.98 10.70
C ALA A 89 -9.97 4.45 10.67
N ALA A 90 -11.12 3.77 10.55
CA ALA A 90 -11.19 2.32 10.47
C ALA A 90 -10.60 1.77 9.17
N HIS A 91 -10.80 2.46 8.05
CA HIS A 91 -10.39 1.97 6.73
C HIS A 91 -9.06 2.57 6.22
N PHE A 92 -8.66 3.73 6.74
CA PHE A 92 -7.51 4.50 6.28
C PHE A 92 -6.64 4.99 7.44
N ALA A 93 -6.47 4.15 8.46
CA ALA A 93 -5.56 4.40 9.57
C ALA A 93 -4.13 4.67 9.08
N PRO A 94 -3.34 5.48 9.81
CA PRO A 94 -1.92 5.54 9.55
C PRO A 94 -1.32 4.17 9.84
N ILE A 95 -0.35 3.76 9.01
CA ILE A 95 0.55 2.68 9.42
C ILE A 95 1.20 3.18 10.70
N LYS A 96 0.89 2.55 11.85
CA LYS A 96 1.45 2.96 13.14
C LYS A 96 2.97 3.00 12.97
N PRO A 97 3.65 4.15 13.12
CA PRO A 97 5.08 4.15 13.21
C PRO A 97 5.41 3.35 14.47
N VAL A 98 5.89 2.14 14.29
CA VAL A 98 6.42 1.34 15.39
C VAL A 98 7.55 2.16 15.99
N LYS A 99 7.56 2.32 17.33
CA LYS A 99 8.61 3.12 17.99
C LYS A 99 9.96 2.55 17.58
N THR A 100 10.96 3.40 17.32
CA THR A 100 12.27 2.95 16.84
C THR A 100 12.91 1.89 17.75
N ALA A 101 12.73 1.97 19.06
CA ALA A 101 13.19 0.95 20.00
C ALA A 101 12.47 -0.40 19.79
N ASP A 102 11.14 -0.37 19.64
CA ASP A 102 10.31 -1.55 19.36
C ASP A 102 10.67 -2.15 17.98
N ASN A 103 10.97 -1.30 17.00
CA ASN A 103 11.43 -1.72 15.67
C ASN A 103 12.79 -2.40 15.71
N VAL A 104 13.75 -1.87 16.46
CA VAL A 104 15.07 -2.49 16.62
C VAL A 104 14.94 -3.85 17.29
N ALA A 105 14.11 -3.98 18.33
CA ALA A 105 13.88 -5.26 19.00
C ALA A 105 13.23 -6.29 18.06
N ARG A 106 12.23 -5.87 17.28
CA ARG A 106 11.61 -6.70 16.24
C ARG A 106 12.61 -7.11 15.16
N GLY A 107 13.45 -6.17 14.71
CA GLY A 107 14.50 -6.43 13.73
C GLY A 107 15.56 -7.40 14.23
N GLN A 108 15.92 -7.32 15.51
CA GLN A 108 16.83 -8.27 16.14
C GLN A 108 16.25 -9.69 16.13
N ALA A 109 14.97 -9.85 16.47
CA ALA A 109 14.32 -11.16 16.45
C ALA A 109 14.31 -11.77 15.03
N VAL A 110 14.03 -10.96 14.01
CA VAL A 110 14.10 -11.41 12.60
C VAL A 110 15.53 -11.79 12.22
N TYR A 111 16.52 -10.99 12.62
CA TYR A 111 17.93 -11.25 12.35
C TYR A 111 18.38 -12.61 12.92
N GLU A 112 18.09 -12.86 14.19
CA GLU A 112 18.44 -14.11 14.88
C GLU A 112 17.72 -15.32 14.25
N ALA A 113 16.45 -15.15 13.87
CA ALA A 113 15.64 -16.24 13.33
C ALA A 113 15.89 -16.55 11.85
N GLN A 114 16.25 -15.56 11.02
CA GLN A 114 16.25 -15.69 9.55
C GLN A 114 17.62 -15.53 8.91
N CYS A 115 18.52 -14.72 9.47
CA CYS A 115 19.77 -14.37 8.78
C CYS A 115 20.93 -15.34 9.06
N LEU A 116 20.89 -16.04 10.20
CA LEU A 116 21.97 -16.93 10.64
C LEU A 116 21.79 -18.39 10.20
N ASN A 117 20.72 -18.69 9.48
CA ASN A 117 20.42 -20.05 9.01
C ASN A 117 21.29 -20.47 7.81
N CYS A 118 21.76 -19.51 7.00
CA CYS A 118 22.51 -19.78 5.77
C CYS A 118 23.99 -19.37 5.87
N HIS A 119 24.30 -18.30 6.61
CA HIS A 119 25.68 -17.82 6.79
C HIS A 119 25.86 -17.17 8.18
N GLY A 120 27.10 -17.19 8.68
CA GLY A 120 27.44 -16.54 9.94
C GLY A 120 27.32 -15.02 9.91
N ASP A 121 27.34 -14.41 11.10
CA ASP A 121 27.23 -12.97 11.28
C ASP A 121 28.44 -12.18 10.77
N GLU A 122 29.58 -12.82 10.56
CA GLU A 122 30.81 -12.17 10.08
C GLU A 122 30.64 -11.51 8.70
N LEU A 123 29.97 -12.17 7.75
CA LEU A 123 29.70 -11.57 6.43
C LEU A 123 28.81 -10.32 6.55
N ILE A 124 27.93 -10.31 7.54
CA ILE A 124 26.97 -9.24 7.78
C ILE A 124 27.68 -8.06 8.45
N LYS A 125 28.46 -8.32 9.51
CA LYS A 125 29.25 -7.30 10.21
C LYS A 125 30.14 -6.51 9.24
N GLN A 126 30.79 -7.18 8.30
CA GLN A 126 31.73 -6.54 7.38
C GLN A 126 31.10 -5.47 6.47
N GLN A 127 29.78 -5.53 6.21
CA GLN A 127 29.14 -4.66 5.23
C GLN A 127 29.16 -3.17 5.59
N ARG A 128 29.01 -2.83 6.89
CA ARG A 128 29.03 -1.45 7.42
C ARG A 128 28.25 -0.45 6.56
N LEU A 129 26.95 -0.66 6.36
CA LEU A 129 26.13 0.08 5.38
C LEU A 129 25.30 1.20 6.01
N ALA A 130 24.92 2.19 5.20
CA ALA A 130 23.86 3.13 5.55
C ALA A 130 22.48 2.44 5.52
N ARG A 131 21.49 2.96 6.26
CA ARG A 131 20.14 2.34 6.32
C ARG A 131 19.52 2.03 4.95
N PRO A 132 19.52 2.93 3.95
CA PRO A 132 18.96 2.60 2.63
C PRO A 132 19.73 1.49 1.90
N ALA A 133 21.03 1.36 2.17
CA ALA A 133 21.83 0.27 1.62
C ALA A 133 21.57 -1.06 2.33
N TRP A 134 21.28 -1.04 3.64
CA TRP A 134 20.80 -2.23 4.35
C TRP A 134 19.48 -2.77 3.80
N VAL A 135 18.52 -1.91 3.45
CA VAL A 135 17.26 -2.34 2.81
C VAL A 135 17.54 -3.12 1.51
N ARG A 136 18.41 -2.59 0.65
CA ARG A 136 18.78 -3.25 -0.62
C ARG A 136 19.49 -4.58 -0.39
N GLU A 137 20.33 -4.67 0.64
CA GLU A 137 21.03 -5.90 0.98
C GLU A 137 20.05 -6.98 1.48
N ILE A 138 19.08 -6.61 2.32
CA ILE A 138 18.00 -7.50 2.77
C ILE A 138 17.21 -8.03 1.56
N GLU A 139 16.80 -7.16 0.63
CA GLU A 139 16.09 -7.58 -0.58
C GLU A 139 16.90 -8.55 -1.44
N LYS A 140 18.23 -8.36 -1.49
CA LYS A 140 19.13 -9.29 -2.18
C LYS A 140 19.13 -10.65 -1.51
N MET A 141 19.18 -10.71 -0.18
CA MET A 141 19.10 -11.97 0.57
C MET A 141 17.75 -12.66 0.39
N VAL A 142 16.64 -11.91 0.36
CA VAL A 142 15.31 -12.45 0.09
C VAL A 142 15.25 -13.09 -1.31
N ARG A 143 15.82 -12.43 -2.33
CA ARG A 143 15.94 -13.03 -3.67
C ARG A 143 16.80 -14.29 -3.70
N TRP A 144 17.75 -14.43 -2.78
CA TRP A 144 18.59 -15.64 -2.63
C TRP A 144 17.99 -16.68 -1.68
N GLY A 145 16.77 -16.46 -1.16
CA GLY A 145 16.02 -17.45 -0.39
C GLY A 145 15.87 -17.16 1.11
N ALA A 146 16.30 -16.01 1.62
CA ALA A 146 16.02 -15.64 3.01
C ALA A 146 14.52 -15.43 3.23
N ALA A 147 13.97 -16.04 4.28
CA ALA A 147 12.54 -16.00 4.59
C ALA A 147 12.16 -14.75 5.44
N VAL A 148 12.45 -13.55 4.92
CA VAL A 148 12.08 -12.27 5.54
C VAL A 148 10.84 -11.70 4.85
N LYS A 149 9.79 -11.38 5.61
CA LYS A 149 8.55 -10.80 5.08
C LYS A 149 8.69 -9.32 4.78
N ASP A 150 7.86 -8.79 3.88
CA ASP A 150 7.92 -7.39 3.45
C ASP A 150 7.74 -6.40 4.61
N ASP A 151 6.85 -6.72 5.56
CA ASP A 151 6.59 -5.90 6.75
C ASP A 151 7.70 -5.98 7.81
N GLU A 152 8.62 -6.95 7.70
CA GLU A 152 9.78 -7.16 8.58
C GLU A 152 11.03 -6.40 8.12
N LYS A 153 11.13 -6.09 6.81
CA LYS A 153 12.32 -5.48 6.20
C LYS A 153 12.75 -4.17 6.87
N GLU A 154 11.80 -3.29 7.16
CA GLU A 154 12.09 -1.98 7.75
C GLU A 154 12.65 -2.09 9.18
N ALA A 155 12.10 -2.98 9.99
CA ALA A 155 12.61 -3.22 11.34
C ALA A 155 13.99 -3.89 11.30
N LEU A 156 14.19 -4.86 10.40
CA LEU A 156 15.49 -5.49 10.20
C LEU A 156 16.54 -4.47 9.75
N ALA A 157 16.19 -3.55 8.83
CA ALA A 157 17.08 -2.48 8.41
C ALA A 157 17.41 -1.50 9.53
N ASP A 158 16.44 -1.16 10.40
CA ASP A 158 16.66 -0.34 11.60
C ASP A 158 17.67 -1.00 12.55
N TYR A 159 17.51 -2.30 12.82
CA TYR A 159 18.43 -3.08 13.64
C TYR A 159 19.84 -3.14 13.02
N LEU A 160 19.96 -3.54 11.76
CA LEU A 160 21.25 -3.68 11.07
C LEU A 160 21.97 -2.33 10.95
N PHE A 161 21.25 -1.23 10.71
CA PHE A 161 21.85 0.10 10.72
C PHE A 161 22.31 0.52 12.12
N LYS A 162 21.51 0.26 13.15
CA LYS A 162 21.91 0.59 14.53
C LYS A 162 23.15 -0.20 14.97
N GLN A 163 23.21 -1.49 14.60
CA GLN A 163 24.26 -2.40 15.05
C GLN A 163 25.51 -2.35 14.16
N TYR A 164 25.33 -2.22 12.85
CA TYR A 164 26.38 -2.34 11.83
C TYR A 164 26.36 -1.17 10.83
N GLY A 165 25.88 0.00 11.23
CA GLY A 165 25.82 1.18 10.37
C GLY A 165 27.18 1.79 10.05
N VAL A 166 27.26 2.58 8.97
CA VAL A 166 28.39 3.50 8.75
C VAL A 166 28.54 4.44 9.95
N ARG A 167 29.77 4.66 10.42
CA ARG A 167 30.04 5.70 11.41
C ARG A 167 29.79 7.07 10.77
N PRO A 168 28.97 7.96 11.38
CA PRO A 168 28.81 9.31 10.87
C PRO A 168 30.17 10.01 10.81
N LEU A 169 30.53 10.56 9.65
CA LEU A 169 31.71 11.41 9.54
C LEU A 169 31.47 12.65 10.41
N LYS A 170 32.35 12.91 11.37
CA LYS A 170 32.35 14.18 12.09
C LYS A 170 32.73 15.25 11.08
N VAL A 171 31.75 16.05 10.65
CA VAL A 171 32.04 17.28 9.89
C VAL A 171 32.58 18.29 10.90
N THR A 172 33.90 18.43 10.98
CA THR A 172 34.53 19.55 11.68
C THR A 172 34.24 20.83 10.88
N ARG A 173 33.58 21.79 11.54
CA ARG A 173 33.28 23.12 11.00
C ARG A 173 34.55 23.96 10.87
#